data_AF-A0A6M3IV18-F1
#
_entry.id   AF-A0A6M3IV18-F1
#
_cell.length_a   1.000
_cell.length_b   1.000
_cell.length_c   1.000
_cell.angle_alpha   90.00
_cell.angle_beta   90.00
_cell.angle_gamma   90.00
#
_symmetry.space_group_name_H-M   'P 1'
#
loop_
_entity.id
_entity.type
_entity.pdbx_description
1 polymer ?
#
loop_
_entity_poly.entity_id
_entity_poly.type
_entity_poly.pdbx_seq_one_letter_code
_entity_poly.pdbx_strand_id
1 'polypeptide(L)'
;MADKKLREDVLPDPGSEEGKVQSACIIMGANGRPFESESHAVAYISAHQDIDATRCRVLPSQTKEPGFTIFYLGTIKSKKELSDKGPGKLHWPTDRRVLDDNGEMTYHRVKFSAKSRPDDQDDVILAVNGEVLITARDREVILPGSFLEASDHGTYPRFEQLPNLPRKILGRVQAFPYTYLGAATKDEFMLAKAEGTRRTMHNVNLFGFGYSPEAMGMFDDKAK
;
A
#
# COMPACT_ATOMS: atom_id res chain seq x y z
N MET A 1 30.37 22.55 -54.51
CA MET A 1 29.17 23.41 -54.65
C MET A 1 27.97 22.65 -54.12
N ALA A 2 27.05 23.39 -53.49
CA ALA A 2 25.82 22.99 -52.80
C ALA A 2 25.95 22.69 -51.28
N ASP A 3 25.83 23.78 -50.53
CA ASP A 3 25.42 23.87 -49.12
C ASP A 3 24.05 23.23 -48.86
N LYS A 4 23.88 22.62 -47.68
CA LYS A 4 22.64 22.77 -46.90
C LYS A 4 22.85 22.54 -45.41
N LYS A 5 22.37 23.53 -44.64
CA LYS A 5 22.42 23.73 -43.19
C LYS A 5 21.52 22.77 -42.38
N LEU A 6 22.00 22.53 -41.15
CA LEU A 6 21.30 22.47 -39.83
C LEU A 6 19.99 21.68 -39.70
N ARG A 7 20.06 20.62 -38.89
CA ARG A 7 19.18 20.47 -37.71
C ARG A 7 19.99 19.94 -36.54
N GLU A 8 19.98 20.72 -35.46
CA GLU A 8 20.21 20.25 -34.09
C GLU A 8 19.06 19.29 -33.74
N ASP A 9 19.36 18.22 -32.99
CA ASP A 9 18.61 17.85 -31.78
C ASP A 9 19.21 16.62 -31.10
N VAL A 10 19.62 16.87 -29.84
CA VAL A 10 19.64 15.99 -28.67
C VAL A 10 20.47 14.69 -28.74
N LEU A 11 21.69 14.79 -28.20
CA LEU A 11 22.41 13.64 -27.65
C LEU A 11 21.72 13.16 -26.36
N PRO A 12 21.46 11.86 -26.16
CA PRO A 12 21.09 11.34 -24.84
C PRO A 12 22.30 11.36 -23.92
N ASP A 13 22.13 11.98 -22.75
CA ASP A 13 23.13 12.11 -21.70
C ASP A 13 23.32 10.76 -20.97
N PRO A 14 24.53 10.18 -20.90
CA PRO A 14 24.81 8.95 -20.16
C PRO A 14 25.09 9.30 -18.69
N GLY A 15 24.05 9.46 -17.86
CA GLY A 15 24.32 9.94 -16.50
C GLY A 15 23.20 9.93 -15.46
N SER A 16 22.11 9.17 -15.59
CA SER A 16 21.17 9.02 -14.47
C SER A 16 21.55 7.84 -13.59
N GLU A 17 22.47 8.05 -12.65
CA GLU A 17 22.56 7.19 -11.48
C GLU A 17 21.23 7.27 -10.71
N GLU A 18 20.46 6.19 -10.78
CA GLU A 18 19.26 6.01 -9.98
C GLU A 18 19.62 6.05 -8.49
N GLY A 19 19.41 7.21 -7.88
CA GLY A 19 19.61 7.41 -6.46
C GLY A 19 18.64 6.56 -5.65
N LYS A 20 19.12 5.41 -5.14
CA LYS A 20 18.45 4.63 -4.09
C LYS A 20 18.07 5.55 -2.92
N VAL A 21 16.78 5.63 -2.62
CA VAL A 21 16.28 6.31 -1.42
C VAL A 21 16.64 5.44 -0.22
N GLN A 22 17.62 5.88 0.58
CA GLN A 22 17.91 5.22 1.85
C GLN A 22 16.93 5.69 2.93
N SER A 23 16.39 4.70 3.64
CA SER A 23 15.41 4.81 4.72
C SER A 23 15.84 5.79 5.82
N ALA A 24 14.92 6.65 6.28
CA ALA A 24 15.13 7.39 7.51
C ALA A 24 15.03 6.42 8.70
N CYS A 25 16.09 6.31 9.50
CA CYS A 25 16.12 5.47 10.69
C CYS A 25 15.75 6.32 11.92
N ILE A 26 14.69 5.94 12.64
CA ILE A 26 14.36 6.57 13.93
C ILE A 26 15.18 5.87 15.01
N ILE A 27 16.12 6.58 15.62
CA ILE A 27 16.90 6.07 16.76
C ILE A 27 16.17 6.43 18.05
N MET A 28 15.76 5.42 18.81
CA MET A 28 15.18 5.56 20.15
C MET A 28 16.25 5.30 21.22
N GLY A 29 16.04 5.80 22.44
CA GLY A 29 16.93 5.47 23.56
C GLY A 29 16.88 3.97 23.89
N ALA A 30 17.85 3.48 24.68
CA ALA A 30 18.03 2.05 25.00
C ALA A 30 16.77 1.35 25.55
N ASN A 31 15.84 2.10 26.15
CA ASN A 31 14.58 1.59 26.70
C ASN A 31 13.41 1.60 25.68
N GLY A 32 13.68 1.86 24.40
CA GLY A 32 12.65 2.03 23.37
C GLY A 32 11.80 3.29 23.56
N ARG A 33 12.26 4.24 24.37
CA ARG A 33 11.57 5.50 24.65
C ARG A 33 12.24 6.68 23.93
N PRO A 34 11.47 7.73 23.58
CA PRO A 34 12.02 9.00 23.13
C PRO A 34 13.00 9.60 24.13
N PHE A 35 13.96 10.39 23.64
CA PHE A 35 14.83 11.19 24.50
C PHE A 35 14.03 12.30 25.18
N GLU A 36 14.29 12.52 26.47
CA GLU A 36 13.60 13.53 27.29
C GLU A 36 14.01 14.97 26.96
N SER A 37 15.22 15.16 26.42
CA SER A 37 15.77 16.46 26.05
C SER A 37 16.73 16.34 24.86
N GLU A 38 16.96 17.47 24.18
CA GLU A 38 17.96 17.59 23.11
C GLU A 38 19.37 17.26 23.62
N SER A 39 19.72 17.74 24.81
CA SER A 39 21.01 17.44 25.45
C SER A 39 21.21 15.95 25.68
N HIS A 40 20.15 15.21 26.07
CA HIS A 40 20.22 13.77 26.25
C HIS A 40 20.40 13.03 24.92
N ALA A 41 19.70 13.47 23.86
CA ALA A 41 19.89 12.92 22.51
C ALA A 41 21.31 13.16 21.97
N VAL A 42 21.87 14.36 22.14
CA VAL A 42 23.23 14.71 21.71
C VAL A 42 24.30 13.92 22.49
N ALA A 43 24.13 13.78 23.80
CA ALA A 43 25.01 12.97 24.63
C ALA A 43 24.98 11.49 24.21
N TYR A 44 23.79 10.97 23.90
CA TYR A 44 23.63 9.60 23.40
C TYR A 44 24.36 9.38 22.07
N ILE A 45 24.21 10.28 21.10
CA ILE A 45 24.92 10.22 19.81
C ILE A 45 26.44 10.25 20.01
N SER A 46 26.92 11.12 20.90
CA SER A 46 28.36 11.26 21.18
C SER A 46 28.94 10.03 21.90
N ALA A 47 28.12 9.31 22.67
CA ALA A 47 28.51 8.10 23.37
C ALA A 47 28.55 6.85 22.45
N HIS A 48 27.86 6.88 21.30
CA HIS A 48 27.71 5.75 20.38
C HIS A 48 28.54 5.98 19.10
N GLN A 49 29.71 5.35 19.02
CA GLN A 49 30.67 5.54 17.91
C GLN A 49 30.16 5.01 16.56
N ASP A 50 29.14 4.18 16.57
CA ASP A 50 28.43 3.65 15.40
C ASP A 50 27.47 4.67 14.76
N ILE A 51 27.17 5.77 15.46
CA ILE A 51 26.30 6.84 14.97
C ILE A 51 27.15 7.99 14.44
N ASP A 52 27.10 8.21 13.12
CA ASP A 52 27.76 9.36 12.50
C ASP A 52 27.04 10.67 12.86
N ALA A 53 27.56 11.36 13.86
CA ALA A 53 27.03 12.63 14.37
C ALA A 53 26.89 13.70 13.28
N THR A 54 27.73 13.68 12.25
CA THR A 54 27.70 14.70 11.17
C THR A 54 26.49 14.53 10.25
N ARG A 55 25.95 13.32 10.17
CA ARG A 55 24.76 13.02 9.38
C ARG A 55 23.50 13.20 10.20
N CYS A 56 23.60 13.23 11.51
CA CYS A 56 22.46 13.19 12.41
C CYS A 56 21.94 14.59 12.74
N ARG A 57 20.62 14.80 12.61
CA ARG A 57 19.95 15.99 13.15
C ARG A 57 18.96 15.62 14.22
N VAL A 58 19.03 16.34 15.34
CA VAL A 58 18.03 16.29 16.41
C VAL A 58 16.88 17.23 16.03
N LEU A 59 15.67 16.69 15.83
CA LEU A 59 14.49 17.46 15.45
C LEU A 59 13.47 17.48 16.59
N PRO A 60 12.99 18.64 17.06
CA PRO A 60 11.94 18.70 18.07
C PRO A 60 10.60 18.25 17.48
N SER A 61 9.90 17.35 18.17
CA SER A 61 8.54 16.94 17.81
C SER A 61 7.53 18.00 18.24
N GLN A 62 6.63 18.33 17.32
CA GLN A 62 5.51 19.24 17.58
C GLN A 62 4.28 18.49 18.09
N THR A 63 4.45 17.62 19.08
CA THR A 63 3.31 17.04 19.79
C THR A 63 2.69 18.10 20.69
N LYS A 64 1.36 18.31 20.58
CA LYS A 64 0.59 19.30 21.36
C LYS A 64 0.41 18.93 22.83
N GLU A 65 0.91 17.79 23.27
CA GLU A 65 0.79 17.34 24.65
C GLU A 65 1.88 17.98 25.52
N PRO A 66 1.51 18.71 26.59
CA PRO A 66 2.48 19.35 27.48
C PRO A 66 3.28 18.28 28.23
N GLY A 67 4.60 18.21 27.98
CA GLY A 67 5.53 17.41 28.76
C GLY A 67 6.47 16.48 27.98
N PHE A 68 6.27 16.30 26.66
CA PHE A 68 7.13 15.41 25.86
C PHE A 68 7.56 16.07 24.55
N THR A 69 8.82 16.49 24.49
CA THR A 69 9.48 16.85 23.23
C THR A 69 10.17 15.60 22.68
N ILE A 70 9.56 14.94 21.71
CA ILE A 70 10.18 13.77 21.06
C ILE A 70 11.27 14.27 20.11
N PHE A 71 12.48 13.74 20.23
CA PHE A 71 13.58 14.08 19.33
C PHE A 71 13.85 12.95 18.35
N TYR A 72 13.73 13.22 17.06
CA TYR A 72 14.06 12.26 16.01
C TYR A 72 15.47 12.53 15.49
N LEU A 73 16.17 11.45 15.15
CA LEU A 73 17.46 11.44 14.49
C LEU A 73 17.24 11.19 13.00
N GLY A 74 17.47 12.19 12.16
CA GLY A 74 17.41 12.04 10.70
C GLY A 74 18.79 12.14 10.08
N THR A 75 19.14 11.28 9.13
CA THR A 75 20.36 11.44 8.34
C THR A 75 20.15 12.53 7.28
N ILE A 76 20.84 13.67 7.37
CA ILE A 76 20.77 14.76 6.39
C ILE A 76 21.58 14.37 5.14
N LYS A 77 20.95 14.37 3.97
CA LYS A 77 21.67 14.40 2.69
C LYS A 77 22.33 15.75 2.50
N SER A 78 23.51 15.79 1.87
CA SER A 78 24.29 17.03 1.66
C SER A 78 23.40 18.18 1.17
N LYS A 79 23.65 19.42 1.64
CA LYS A 79 22.84 20.62 1.33
C LYS A 79 22.57 20.82 -0.17
N LYS A 80 23.40 20.26 -1.04
CA LYS A 80 23.27 20.33 -2.50
C LYS A 80 22.11 19.47 -3.04
N GLU A 81 21.72 18.39 -2.37
CA GLU A 81 20.59 17.53 -2.78
C GLU A 81 19.22 17.99 -2.25
N LEU A 82 19.20 18.79 -1.18
CA LEU A 82 17.94 19.28 -0.57
C LEU A 82 17.39 20.54 -1.25
N SER A 83 18.25 21.32 -1.93
CA SER A 83 17.85 22.58 -2.57
C SER A 83 16.99 22.39 -3.83
N ASP A 84 17.14 21.25 -4.51
CA ASP A 84 16.45 21.00 -5.79
C ASP A 84 15.09 20.31 -5.63
N LYS A 85 14.75 19.84 -4.43
CA LYS A 85 13.47 19.20 -4.13
C LYS A 85 12.79 19.99 -3.02
N GLY A 86 11.88 20.88 -3.42
CA GLY A 86 11.04 21.68 -2.52
C GLY A 86 10.33 20.83 -1.44
N PRO A 87 9.68 21.45 -0.43
CA PRO A 87 9.28 20.81 0.83
C PRO A 87 8.56 19.48 0.59
N GLY A 88 9.35 18.40 0.68
CA GLY A 88 8.95 17.07 0.22
C GLY A 88 7.98 16.46 1.22
N LYS A 89 6.80 16.09 0.73
CA LYS A 89 5.89 15.19 1.43
C LYS A 89 6.67 13.94 1.84
N LEU A 90 6.59 13.57 3.12
CA LEU A 90 7.12 12.33 3.68
C LEU A 90 6.53 11.16 2.87
N HIS A 91 7.28 10.61 1.93
CA HIS A 91 6.87 9.45 1.16
C HIS A 91 7.19 8.22 2.01
N TRP A 92 6.17 7.69 2.68
CA TRP A 92 6.23 6.33 3.21
C TRP A 92 6.56 5.39 2.04
N PRO A 93 7.27 4.26 2.24
CA PRO A 93 7.45 3.26 1.20
C PRO A 93 6.10 2.54 0.98
N THR A 94 5.13 3.24 0.39
CA THR A 94 3.81 2.72 0.04
C THR A 94 3.91 1.74 -1.12
N ASP A 95 5.02 1.75 -1.87
CA ASP A 95 5.17 0.95 -3.08
C ASP A 95 5.76 -0.44 -2.82
N ARG A 96 5.19 -1.20 -1.87
CA ARG A 96 5.38 -2.66 -1.85
C ARG A 96 4.55 -3.27 -2.97
N ARG A 97 5.08 -3.20 -4.19
CA ARG A 97 4.57 -3.98 -5.30
C ARG A 97 5.18 -5.38 -5.19
N VAL A 98 4.34 -6.41 -5.29
CA VAL A 98 4.82 -7.79 -5.47
C VAL A 98 5.27 -7.89 -6.93
N LEU A 99 6.57 -7.78 -7.12
CA LEU A 99 7.21 -7.83 -8.43
C LEU A 99 7.79 -9.23 -8.68
N ASP A 100 7.81 -9.65 -9.93
CA ASP A 100 8.56 -10.83 -10.39
C ASP A 100 10.08 -10.53 -10.43
N ASP A 101 10.87 -11.52 -10.88
CA ASP A 101 12.33 -11.38 -11.02
C ASP A 101 12.73 -10.26 -12.01
N ASN A 102 11.80 -9.83 -12.89
CA ASN A 102 11.99 -8.76 -13.85
C ASN A 102 11.59 -7.38 -13.31
N GLY A 103 11.06 -7.31 -12.08
CA GLY A 103 10.53 -6.07 -11.53
C GLY A 103 9.13 -5.71 -12.06
N GLU A 104 8.42 -6.66 -12.69
CA GLU A 104 7.06 -6.49 -13.20
C GLU A 104 6.02 -7.01 -12.21
N MET A 105 4.83 -6.39 -12.22
CA MET A 105 3.76 -6.80 -11.32
C MET A 105 3.20 -8.18 -11.70
N THR A 106 3.06 -9.07 -10.72
CA THR A 106 2.47 -10.39 -10.94
C THR A 106 0.94 -10.34 -10.93
N TYR A 107 0.29 -11.20 -11.73
CA TYR A 107 -1.16 -11.31 -11.83
C TYR A 107 -1.60 -12.75 -11.58
N HIS A 108 -2.70 -12.92 -10.85
CA HIS A 108 -3.16 -14.22 -10.37
C HIS A 108 -4.66 -14.39 -10.57
N ARG A 109 -5.06 -15.55 -11.09
CA ARG A 109 -6.46 -16.00 -11.15
C ARG A 109 -6.82 -16.57 -9.79
N VAL A 110 -7.83 -16.00 -9.17
CA VAL A 110 -8.33 -16.44 -7.87
C VAL A 110 -9.84 -16.50 -7.86
N LYS A 111 -10.38 -17.29 -6.93
CA LYS A 111 -11.81 -17.35 -6.66
C LYS A 111 -12.06 -17.15 -5.18
N PHE A 112 -12.75 -16.07 -4.82
CA PHE A 112 -13.16 -15.83 -3.44
C PHE A 112 -14.26 -16.79 -3.03
N SER A 113 -14.19 -17.28 -1.79
CA SER A 113 -15.19 -18.18 -1.23
C SER A 113 -16.55 -17.47 -1.17
N ALA A 114 -17.63 -18.25 -1.31
CA ALA A 114 -18.99 -17.75 -1.12
C ALA A 114 -19.19 -17.17 0.29
N LYS A 115 -20.25 -16.38 0.46
CA LYS A 115 -20.63 -15.85 1.77
C LYS A 115 -20.84 -16.97 2.78
N SER A 116 -20.29 -16.77 3.99
CA SER A 116 -20.44 -17.73 5.08
C SER A 116 -21.67 -17.42 5.92
N ARG A 117 -22.11 -16.15 5.93
CA ARG A 117 -23.29 -15.66 6.65
C ARG A 117 -24.22 -14.93 5.69
N PRO A 118 -25.54 -14.90 5.97
CA PRO A 118 -26.49 -14.15 5.15
C PRO A 118 -26.24 -12.63 5.18
N ASP A 119 -25.65 -12.12 6.26
CA ASP A 119 -25.33 -10.69 6.42
C ASP A 119 -23.99 -10.28 5.78
N ASP A 120 -23.21 -11.24 5.26
CA ASP A 120 -21.96 -10.92 4.57
C ASP A 120 -22.29 -10.27 3.22
N GLN A 121 -21.47 -9.28 2.83
CA GLN A 121 -21.57 -8.65 1.51
C GLN A 121 -21.21 -9.65 0.40
N ASP A 122 -21.94 -9.59 -0.71
CA ASP A 122 -21.67 -10.39 -1.91
C ASP A 122 -20.40 -9.93 -2.65
N ASP A 123 -20.00 -8.68 -2.44
CA ASP A 123 -18.77 -8.10 -2.98
C ASP A 123 -17.60 -8.19 -1.98
N VAL A 124 -16.39 -8.31 -2.53
CA VAL A 124 -15.11 -8.18 -1.85
C VAL A 124 -14.51 -6.83 -2.22
N ILE A 125 -14.20 -6.03 -1.20
CA ILE A 125 -13.63 -4.69 -1.37
C ILE A 125 -12.20 -4.74 -0.83
N LEU A 126 -11.22 -4.58 -1.72
CA LEU A 126 -9.80 -4.53 -1.39
C LEU A 126 -9.28 -3.12 -1.64
N ALA A 127 -8.51 -2.58 -0.69
CA ALA A 127 -7.93 -1.24 -0.81
C ALA A 127 -6.42 -1.30 -0.59
N VAL A 128 -5.64 -0.85 -1.58
CA VAL A 128 -4.18 -0.80 -1.55
C VAL A 128 -3.72 0.55 -2.07
N ASN A 129 -2.94 1.30 -1.28
CA ASN A 129 -2.36 2.58 -1.69
C ASN A 129 -3.38 3.64 -2.21
N GLY A 130 -4.62 3.60 -1.72
CA GLY A 130 -5.69 4.49 -2.17
C GLY A 130 -6.43 4.02 -3.43
N GLU A 131 -5.98 2.95 -4.07
CA GLU A 131 -6.75 2.25 -5.09
C GLU A 131 -7.71 1.27 -4.43
N VAL A 132 -8.95 1.24 -4.91
CA VAL A 132 -9.99 0.33 -4.43
C VAL A 132 -10.41 -0.59 -5.57
N LEU A 133 -10.41 -1.89 -5.31
CA LEU A 133 -10.86 -2.92 -6.22
C LEU A 133 -12.07 -3.62 -5.60
N ILE A 134 -13.17 -3.66 -6.35
CA ILE A 134 -14.42 -4.31 -5.95
C ILE A 134 -14.62 -5.51 -6.86
N THR A 135 -14.76 -6.70 -6.27
CA THR A 135 -14.93 -7.96 -7.01
C THR A 135 -16.03 -8.81 -6.38
N ALA A 136 -16.87 -9.44 -7.20
CA ALA A 136 -17.91 -10.34 -6.71
C ALA A 136 -17.32 -11.66 -6.15
N ARG A 137 -17.93 -12.20 -5.08
CA ARG A 137 -17.60 -13.54 -4.54
C ARG A 137 -18.05 -14.66 -5.47
N ASP A 138 -17.49 -15.85 -5.29
CA ASP A 138 -17.80 -17.08 -6.03
C ASP A 138 -17.62 -16.99 -7.57
N ARG A 139 -16.94 -15.95 -8.05
CA ARG A 139 -16.54 -15.79 -9.46
C ARG A 139 -15.02 -15.82 -9.58
N GLU A 140 -14.54 -16.31 -10.72
CA GLU A 140 -13.14 -16.21 -11.08
C GLU A 140 -12.79 -14.75 -11.38
N VAL A 141 -11.76 -14.25 -10.72
CA VAL A 141 -11.27 -12.89 -10.88
C VAL A 141 -9.75 -12.87 -10.98
N ILE A 142 -9.24 -11.91 -11.74
CA ILE A 142 -7.80 -11.70 -11.90
C ILE A 142 -7.39 -10.56 -10.98
N LEU A 143 -6.45 -10.84 -10.08
CA LEU A 143 -5.93 -9.87 -9.13
C LEU A 143 -4.44 -9.60 -9.35
N PRO A 144 -4.00 -8.35 -9.22
CA PRO A 144 -2.59 -8.04 -9.08
C PRO A 144 -2.05 -8.55 -7.73
N GLY A 145 -0.77 -8.93 -7.68
CA GLY A 145 -0.14 -9.51 -6.48
C GLY A 145 -0.23 -8.64 -5.23
N SER A 146 -0.23 -7.31 -5.36
CA SER A 146 -0.40 -6.39 -4.22
C SER A 146 -1.77 -6.51 -3.54
N PHE A 147 -2.84 -6.74 -4.31
CA PHE A 147 -4.18 -6.96 -3.77
C PHE A 147 -4.30 -8.35 -3.14
N LEU A 148 -3.57 -9.33 -3.66
CA LEU A 148 -3.50 -10.67 -3.08
C LEU A 148 -2.83 -10.63 -1.69
N GLU A 149 -1.69 -9.93 -1.56
CA GLU A 149 -1.01 -9.70 -0.29
C GLU A 149 -1.92 -8.97 0.72
N ALA A 150 -2.68 -7.98 0.25
CA ALA A 150 -3.66 -7.30 1.09
C ALA A 150 -4.76 -8.25 1.60
N SER A 151 -5.20 -9.20 0.76
CA SER A 151 -6.16 -10.24 1.16
C SER A 151 -5.59 -11.20 2.19
N ASP A 152 -4.32 -11.61 2.05
CA ASP A 152 -3.65 -12.52 3.00
C ASP A 152 -3.48 -11.87 4.39
N HIS A 153 -3.20 -10.58 4.41
CA HIS A 153 -3.06 -9.81 5.64
C HIS A 153 -4.40 -9.38 6.26
N GLY A 154 -5.47 -9.34 5.45
CA GLY A 154 -6.84 -9.03 5.86
C GLY A 154 -7.40 -10.09 6.80
N THR A 155 -7.05 -10.00 8.10
CA THR A 155 -7.47 -10.96 9.14
C THR A 155 -8.16 -10.28 10.30
N TYR A 156 -9.14 -10.96 10.90
CA TYR A 156 -9.80 -10.52 12.13
C TYR A 156 -9.60 -11.54 13.27
N PRO A 157 -9.46 -11.09 14.53
CA PRO A 157 -9.34 -11.99 15.65
C PRO A 157 -10.67 -12.71 15.93
N ARG A 158 -10.60 -14.03 16.11
CA ARG A 158 -11.73 -14.83 16.60
C ARG A 158 -11.64 -14.92 18.12
N PHE A 159 -12.72 -14.52 18.79
CA PHE A 159 -12.84 -14.58 20.24
C PHE A 159 -13.70 -15.76 20.67
N GLU A 160 -13.34 -16.36 21.80
CA GLU A 160 -14.19 -17.26 22.56
C GLU A 160 -14.49 -16.63 23.92
N GLN A 161 -15.76 -16.75 24.31
CA GLN A 161 -16.24 -16.25 25.59
C GLN A 161 -16.89 -17.42 26.34
N LEU A 162 -16.22 -17.86 27.40
CA LEU A 162 -16.78 -18.83 28.33
C LEU A 162 -17.54 -18.10 29.45
N PRO A 163 -18.58 -18.70 30.04
CA PRO A 163 -19.31 -18.09 31.16
C PRO A 163 -18.37 -17.72 32.30
N ASN A 164 -18.50 -16.50 32.82
CA ASN A 164 -17.69 -15.95 33.92
C ASN A 164 -16.17 -15.83 33.66
N LEU A 165 -15.72 -15.98 32.40
CA LEU A 165 -14.33 -15.77 32.02
C LEU A 165 -14.20 -14.61 31.02
N PRO A 166 -13.09 -13.84 31.07
CA PRO A 166 -12.84 -12.79 30.08
C PRO A 166 -12.66 -13.38 28.68
N ARG A 167 -12.97 -12.60 27.65
CA ARG A 167 -12.80 -13.00 26.24
C ARG A 167 -11.35 -13.41 25.98
N LYS A 168 -11.15 -14.57 25.35
CA LYS A 168 -9.83 -15.06 24.93
C LYS A 168 -9.74 -15.06 23.41
N ILE A 169 -8.62 -14.60 22.86
CA ILE A 169 -8.33 -14.70 21.43
C ILE A 169 -7.95 -16.15 21.13
N LEU A 170 -8.76 -16.83 20.31
CA LEU A 170 -8.50 -18.19 19.87
C LEU A 170 -7.54 -18.24 18.69
N GLY A 171 -7.66 -17.29 17.78
CA GLY A 171 -6.90 -17.26 16.55
C GLY A 171 -7.29 -16.10 15.66
N ARG A 172 -6.79 -16.11 14.42
CA ARG A 172 -7.10 -15.12 13.39
C ARG A 172 -7.78 -15.84 12.23
N VAL A 173 -8.83 -15.23 11.70
CA VAL A 173 -9.56 -15.73 10.53
C VAL A 173 -9.36 -14.73 9.40
N GLN A 174 -9.10 -15.21 8.18
CA GLN A 174 -9.04 -14.36 7.00
C GLN A 174 -10.42 -13.79 6.70
N ALA A 175 -10.47 -12.49 6.40
CA ALA A 175 -11.69 -11.77 6.05
C ALA A 175 -12.27 -12.27 4.72
N PHE A 176 -11.40 -12.49 3.74
CA PHE A 176 -11.76 -12.90 2.39
C PHE A 176 -10.91 -14.10 1.95
N PRO A 177 -11.29 -15.33 2.36
CA PRO A 177 -10.58 -16.53 1.95
C PRO A 177 -10.78 -16.78 0.45
N TYR A 178 -9.69 -17.06 -0.27
CA TYR A 178 -9.71 -17.31 -1.71
C TYR A 178 -9.03 -18.64 -2.07
N THR A 179 -9.40 -19.19 -3.22
CA THR A 179 -8.74 -20.33 -3.85
C THR A 179 -7.89 -19.81 -5.01
N TYR A 180 -6.60 -20.15 -5.01
CA TYR A 180 -5.70 -19.85 -6.12
C TYR A 180 -5.97 -20.80 -7.28
N LEU A 181 -6.24 -20.26 -8.47
CA LEU A 181 -6.54 -21.03 -9.67
C LEU A 181 -5.35 -21.11 -10.63
N GLY A 182 -4.49 -20.09 -10.67
CA GLY A 182 -3.31 -20.06 -11.52
C GLY A 182 -2.73 -18.67 -11.72
N ALA A 183 -1.61 -18.59 -12.45
CA ALA A 183 -1.06 -17.31 -12.90
C ALA A 183 -1.90 -16.74 -14.05
N ALA A 184 -1.95 -15.41 -14.15
CA ALA A 184 -2.64 -14.68 -15.22
C ALA A 184 -1.67 -13.72 -15.91
N THR A 185 -2.08 -13.19 -17.06
CA THR A 185 -1.33 -12.12 -17.73
C THR A 185 -1.90 -10.74 -17.39
N LYS A 186 -1.07 -9.71 -17.56
CA LYS A 186 -1.48 -8.30 -17.42
C LYS A 186 -2.61 -7.93 -18.38
N ASP A 187 -2.56 -8.44 -19.60
CA ASP A 187 -3.55 -8.13 -20.64
C ASP A 187 -4.92 -8.69 -20.27
N GLU A 188 -4.97 -9.92 -19.75
CA GLU A 188 -6.21 -10.52 -19.23
C GLU A 188 -6.82 -9.67 -18.10
N PHE A 189 -5.97 -9.19 -17.17
CA PHE A 189 -6.41 -8.29 -16.11
C PHE A 189 -6.99 -6.98 -16.66
N MET A 190 -6.32 -6.35 -17.62
CA MET A 190 -6.77 -5.08 -18.20
C MET A 190 -8.09 -5.24 -18.95
N LEU A 191 -8.28 -6.34 -19.67
CA LEU A 191 -9.55 -6.67 -20.33
C LEU A 191 -10.67 -6.89 -19.33
N ALA A 192 -10.45 -7.71 -18.29
CA ALA A 192 -11.43 -7.97 -17.24
C ALA A 192 -11.80 -6.68 -16.48
N LYS A 193 -10.81 -5.84 -16.18
CA LYS A 193 -11.03 -4.53 -15.54
C LYS A 193 -11.87 -3.60 -16.40
N ALA A 194 -11.58 -3.52 -17.71
CA ALA A 194 -12.35 -2.69 -18.63
C ALA A 194 -13.81 -3.18 -18.76
N GLU A 195 -14.02 -4.50 -18.80
CA GLU A 195 -15.36 -5.10 -18.80
C GLU A 195 -16.13 -4.81 -17.50
N GLY A 196 -15.51 -5.02 -16.34
CA GLY A 196 -16.10 -4.72 -15.04
C GLY A 196 -16.44 -3.24 -14.88
N THR A 197 -15.55 -2.35 -15.32
CA THR A 197 -15.79 -0.90 -15.31
C THR A 197 -16.99 -0.52 -16.18
N ARG A 198 -17.07 -1.08 -17.39
CA ARG A 198 -18.19 -0.84 -18.32
C ARG A 198 -19.52 -1.32 -17.73
N ARG A 199 -19.56 -2.51 -17.13
CA ARG A 199 -20.78 -3.04 -16.46
C ARG A 199 -21.19 -2.19 -15.27
N THR A 200 -20.22 -1.80 -14.43
CA THR A 200 -20.47 -0.96 -13.26
C THR A 200 -21.02 0.40 -13.68
N MET A 201 -20.40 1.06 -14.66
CA MET A 201 -20.89 2.33 -15.21
C MET A 201 -22.28 2.19 -15.81
N HIS A 202 -22.57 1.09 -16.52
CA HIS A 202 -23.90 0.83 -17.05
C HIS A 202 -24.95 0.71 -15.93
N ASN A 203 -24.65 -0.05 -14.87
CA ASN A 203 -25.54 -0.20 -13.72
C ASN A 203 -25.74 1.12 -12.97
N VAL A 204 -24.67 1.89 -12.76
CA VAL A 204 -24.74 3.22 -12.12
C VAL A 204 -25.60 4.18 -12.95
N ASN A 205 -25.51 4.14 -14.28
CA ASN A 205 -26.32 4.98 -15.14
C ASN A 205 -27.81 4.60 -15.12
N LEU A 206 -28.13 3.31 -14.98
CA LEU A 206 -29.51 2.82 -14.94
C LEU A 206 -30.17 3.01 -13.57
N PHE A 207 -29.44 2.72 -12.49
CA PHE A 207 -30.00 2.56 -11.15
C PHE A 207 -29.50 3.62 -10.15
N GLY A 208 -28.52 4.44 -10.51
CA GLY A 208 -27.84 5.36 -9.61
C GLY A 208 -26.76 4.70 -8.74
N PHE A 209 -26.16 5.46 -7.83
CA PHE A 209 -25.20 4.95 -6.87
C PHE A 209 -25.92 4.22 -5.73
N GLY A 210 -25.51 2.98 -5.44
CA GLY A 210 -25.95 2.24 -4.24
C GLY A 210 -27.04 1.18 -4.45
N TYR A 211 -27.52 0.96 -5.68
CA TYR A 211 -28.47 -0.10 -5.98
C TYR A 211 -27.83 -1.18 -6.86
N SER A 212 -27.86 -2.43 -6.39
CA SER A 212 -27.54 -3.57 -7.25
C SER A 212 -28.78 -3.96 -8.08
N PRO A 213 -28.62 -4.38 -9.34
CA PRO A 213 -29.74 -4.86 -10.16
C PRO A 213 -30.48 -6.04 -9.53
N GLU A 214 -29.77 -6.86 -8.74
CA GLU A 214 -30.29 -8.00 -7.99
C GLU A 214 -31.31 -7.56 -6.92
N ALA A 215 -31.05 -6.43 -6.24
CA ALA A 215 -31.98 -5.88 -5.25
C ALA A 215 -33.30 -5.39 -5.87
N MET A 216 -33.33 -5.10 -7.18
CA MET A 216 -34.55 -4.73 -7.90
C MET A 216 -35.30 -5.92 -8.51
N GLY A 217 -34.81 -7.15 -8.33
CA GLY A 217 -35.44 -8.36 -8.88
C GLY A 217 -35.49 -8.38 -10.41
N MET A 218 -34.65 -7.61 -11.10
CA MET A 218 -34.68 -7.52 -12.58
C MET A 218 -33.87 -8.60 -13.28
N PHE A 219 -33.12 -9.42 -12.55
CA PHE A 219 -32.41 -10.59 -13.09
C PHE A 219 -33.03 -11.88 -12.55
N ASP A 220 -34.16 -12.29 -13.14
CA ASP A 220 -34.53 -13.70 -13.17
C ASP A 220 -33.62 -14.39 -14.21
N ASP A 221 -32.38 -14.70 -13.80
CA ASP A 221 -31.45 -15.50 -14.59
C ASP A 221 -31.93 -16.95 -14.66
N LYS A 222 -32.94 -17.18 -15.52
CA LYS A 222 -33.25 -18.49 -16.10
C LYS A 222 -32.59 -18.67 -17.47
N ALA A 223 -31.41 -18.09 -17.67
CA ALA A 223 -30.54 -18.46 -18.79
C ALA A 223 -29.61 -19.60 -18.32
N LYS A 224 -30.11 -20.82 -18.44
CA LYS A 224 -29.32 -22.06 -18.37
C LYS A 224 -28.38 -22.16 -19.57
#